data_AF-A0AA38NMB7-F1
#
_entry.id   AF-A0AA38NMB7-F1
#
_cell.length_a   1.000
_cell.length_b   1.000
_cell.length_c   1.000
_cell.angle_alpha   90.00
_cell.angle_beta   90.00
_cell.angle_gamma   90.00
#
_symmetry.space_group_name_H-M   'P 1'
#
loop_
_entity.id
_entity.type
_entity.pdbx_description
1 polymer ?
#
loop_
_entity_poly.entity_id
_entity_poly.type
_entity_poly.pdbx_seq_one_letter_code
_entity_poly.pdbx_strand_id
1 'polypeptide(L)'
;MKTKFFCNTYRVLDKTSQFIIVEVVQKGSQDPGEIVFRVFLFSIFTKIETWQWLEKKLGSITWRDFSQERYIEVLEKRAQTHTLYTGAFQSPGPKWDYQETYKNHLLLLQTVMDNDLAGKLRKFKRMEEAYAYIASFPSMGDFKAYQLLLNLSYSSVINFSGNDFVIPGIGAVSGLAKMFGKSIENAARVDPNIRIAVIRYMMETQQQHFCRLGLQFSGLGPNRLPMELADMEHAICEVDKYARKAHPNIVDNKNGRLELRRKWTPSNDPYPATPVFPDAWSHAQRNITRRCHKVPVVQKRWAVENIVTHRVVQGRTECNVHWYGYSSNSDTWEPVETLFEDTPEIVNAYWKKHFGKCYSMAHL
;
A
#
# COMPACT_ATOMS: atom_id res chain seq x y z
N MET A 1 0.92 4.99 -30.43
CA MET A 1 0.70 5.25 -28.98
C MET A 1 -0.77 5.38 -28.59
N LYS A 2 -1.62 6.03 -29.39
CA LYS A 2 -3.05 6.30 -29.09
C LYS A 2 -3.94 5.09 -28.70
N THR A 3 -3.54 3.85 -29.01
CA THR A 3 -4.29 2.62 -28.70
C THR A 3 -3.75 1.84 -27.50
N LYS A 4 -2.77 2.41 -26.78
CA LYS A 4 -2.08 1.79 -25.65
C LYS A 4 -2.55 2.42 -24.35
N PHE A 5 -2.65 1.58 -23.32
CA PHE A 5 -3.09 1.99 -22.00
C PHE A 5 -1.94 2.65 -21.24
N PHE A 6 -2.05 3.96 -21.05
CA PHE A 6 -1.17 4.77 -20.20
C PHE A 6 -1.98 5.34 -19.05
N CYS A 7 -1.30 5.57 -17.94
CA CYS A 7 -1.84 6.35 -16.84
C CYS A 7 -1.52 7.84 -17.03
N ASN A 8 -2.16 8.70 -16.25
CA ASN A 8 -1.81 10.11 -16.19
C ASN A 8 -0.45 10.29 -15.48
N THR A 9 0.30 11.34 -15.82
CA THR A 9 1.53 11.68 -15.08
C THR A 9 1.22 12.12 -13.66
N TYR A 10 0.05 12.69 -13.43
CA TYR A 10 -0.47 12.97 -12.09
C TYR A 10 -1.38 11.84 -11.65
N ARG A 11 -0.94 11.04 -10.67
CA ARG A 11 -1.70 9.88 -10.18
C ARG A 11 -3.11 10.25 -9.73
N VAL A 12 -3.27 11.44 -9.15
CA VAL A 12 -4.57 11.94 -8.67
C VAL A 12 -5.60 12.05 -9.80
N LEU A 13 -5.16 12.28 -11.04
CA LEU A 13 -6.01 12.40 -12.22
C LEU A 13 -6.35 11.05 -12.87
N ASP A 14 -5.80 9.95 -12.37
CA ASP A 14 -6.23 8.63 -12.85
C ASP A 14 -7.68 8.36 -12.45
N LYS A 15 -8.43 7.72 -13.34
CA LYS A 15 -9.83 7.34 -13.11
C LYS A 15 -10.05 6.60 -11.79
N THR A 16 -9.14 5.68 -11.45
CA THR A 16 -9.22 4.94 -10.18
C THR A 16 -9.00 5.86 -8.97
N SER A 17 -8.06 6.80 -9.04
CA SER A 17 -7.84 7.79 -7.98
C SER A 17 -9.06 8.70 -7.80
N GLN A 18 -9.64 9.18 -8.90
CA GLN A 18 -10.86 9.99 -8.88
C GLN A 18 -12.03 9.24 -8.24
N PHE A 19 -12.18 7.95 -8.55
CA PHE A 19 -13.18 7.10 -7.89
C PHE A 19 -12.91 6.95 -6.38
N ILE A 20 -11.67 6.71 -5.97
CA ILE A 20 -11.32 6.62 -4.54
C ILE A 20 -11.68 7.92 -3.81
N ILE A 21 -11.32 9.08 -4.37
CA ILE A 21 -11.57 10.38 -3.76
C ILE A 21 -13.08 10.62 -3.58
N VAL A 22 -13.84 10.47 -4.66
CA VAL A 22 -15.26 10.89 -4.69
C VAL A 22 -16.17 9.84 -4.05
N GLU A 23 -15.95 8.55 -4.34
CA GLU A 23 -16.90 7.49 -3.99
C GLU A 23 -16.49 6.73 -2.72
N VAL A 24 -15.19 6.62 -2.43
CA VAL A 24 -14.70 5.82 -1.29
C VAL A 24 -14.38 6.71 -0.08
N VAL A 25 -13.73 7.86 -0.29
CA VAL A 25 -13.30 8.76 0.79
C VAL A 25 -14.40 9.75 1.18
N GLN A 26 -14.88 10.56 0.23
CA GLN A 26 -15.79 11.67 0.51
C GLN A 26 -17.22 11.24 0.90
N LYS A 27 -17.64 10.03 0.52
CA LYS A 27 -18.97 9.49 0.90
C LYS A 27 -18.91 8.74 2.23
N GLY A 28 -20.03 8.78 2.96
CA GLY A 28 -20.21 8.07 4.23
C GLY A 28 -19.53 8.76 5.41
N SER A 29 -19.42 8.02 6.52
CA SER A 29 -18.83 8.51 7.77
C SER A 29 -17.39 8.97 7.57
N GLN A 30 -17.06 10.14 8.10
CA GLN A 30 -15.70 10.70 8.10
C GLN A 30 -14.92 10.34 9.37
N ASP A 31 -15.43 9.39 10.16
CA ASP A 31 -14.64 8.76 11.23
C ASP A 31 -13.39 8.08 10.63
N PRO A 32 -12.20 8.25 11.24
CA PRO A 32 -10.96 7.67 10.71
C PRO A 32 -11.00 6.15 10.52
N GLY A 33 -11.67 5.40 11.41
CA GLY A 33 -11.81 3.95 11.29
C GLY A 33 -12.66 3.58 10.08
N GLU A 34 -13.77 4.27 9.88
CA GLU A 34 -14.66 4.09 8.73
C GLU A 34 -13.96 4.41 7.39
N ILE A 35 -13.16 5.48 7.35
CA ILE A 35 -12.36 5.82 6.16
C ILE A 35 -11.31 4.73 5.87
N VAL A 36 -10.54 4.32 6.89
CA VAL A 36 -9.51 3.29 6.73
C VAL A 36 -10.13 2.00 6.21
N PHE A 37 -11.26 1.58 6.78
CA PHE A 37 -12.00 0.39 6.32
C PHE A 37 -12.37 0.48 4.84
N ARG A 38 -13.04 1.56 4.41
CA ARG A 38 -13.47 1.75 3.01
C ARG A 38 -12.28 1.79 2.06
N VAL A 39 -11.23 2.54 2.39
CA VAL A 39 -10.04 2.67 1.55
C VAL A 39 -9.27 1.36 1.45
N PHE A 40 -9.12 0.62 2.55
CA PHE A 40 -8.46 -0.68 2.56
C PHE A 40 -9.26 -1.70 1.75
N LEU A 41 -10.57 -1.80 1.99
CA LEU A 41 -11.48 -2.69 1.25
C LEU A 41 -11.41 -2.43 -0.26
N PHE A 42 -11.47 -1.16 -0.69
CA PHE A 42 -11.29 -0.82 -2.10
C PHE A 42 -9.92 -1.25 -2.60
N SER A 43 -8.86 -1.01 -1.84
CA SER A 43 -7.46 -1.29 -2.22
C SER A 43 -7.16 -2.79 -2.35
N ILE A 44 -7.91 -3.67 -1.68
CA ILE A 44 -7.81 -5.14 -1.87
C ILE A 44 -8.02 -5.50 -3.33
N PHE A 45 -9.10 -4.98 -3.93
CA PHE A 45 -9.54 -5.31 -5.29
C PHE A 45 -9.03 -4.33 -6.34
N THR A 46 -8.87 -3.06 -5.96
CA THR A 46 -8.53 -1.90 -6.80
C THR A 46 -9.36 -1.88 -8.10
N LYS A 47 -10.66 -2.18 -7.96
CA LYS A 47 -11.58 -2.37 -9.09
C LYS A 47 -12.94 -1.74 -8.79
N ILE A 48 -13.28 -0.71 -9.58
CA ILE A 48 -14.49 0.11 -9.44
C ILE A 48 -15.75 -0.76 -9.48
N GLU A 49 -15.82 -1.69 -10.42
CA GLU A 49 -17.00 -2.50 -10.63
C GLU A 49 -17.24 -3.46 -9.45
N THR A 50 -16.17 -3.89 -8.76
CA THR A 50 -16.28 -4.72 -7.54
C THR A 50 -16.81 -3.90 -6.38
N TRP A 51 -16.34 -2.66 -6.21
CA TRP A 51 -16.88 -1.72 -5.22
C TRP A 51 -18.38 -1.46 -5.44
N GLN A 52 -18.76 -1.08 -6.66
CA GLN A 52 -20.16 -0.79 -7.01
C GLN A 52 -21.08 -2.01 -6.80
N TRP A 53 -20.56 -3.22 -7.00
CA TRP A 53 -21.30 -4.44 -6.69
C TRP A 53 -21.52 -4.65 -5.20
N LEU A 54 -20.48 -4.42 -4.38
CA LEU A 54 -20.59 -4.47 -2.93
C LEU A 54 -21.64 -3.46 -2.45
N GLU A 55 -21.55 -2.20 -2.88
CA GLU A 55 -22.55 -1.17 -2.53
C GLU A 55 -23.96 -1.56 -2.97
N LYS A 56 -24.13 -2.06 -4.21
CA LYS A 56 -25.44 -2.49 -4.71
C LYS A 56 -26.06 -3.62 -3.88
N LYS A 57 -25.25 -4.52 -3.32
CA LYS A 57 -25.73 -5.71 -2.61
C LYS A 57 -25.81 -5.54 -1.10
N LEU A 58 -24.96 -4.70 -0.53
CA LEU A 58 -24.82 -4.52 0.91
C LEU A 58 -25.36 -3.16 1.40
N GLY A 59 -25.60 -2.21 0.49
CA GLY A 59 -25.95 -0.84 0.84
C GLY A 59 -24.70 -0.04 1.21
N SER A 60 -24.83 0.82 2.21
CA SER A 60 -23.71 1.62 2.72
C SER A 60 -22.58 0.71 3.22
N ILE A 61 -21.37 0.94 2.72
CA ILE A 61 -20.17 0.21 3.12
C ILE A 61 -19.58 0.86 4.37
N THR A 62 -19.80 0.23 5.52
CA THR A 62 -19.33 0.71 6.84
C THR A 62 -18.58 -0.39 7.58
N TRP A 63 -17.66 0.02 8.45
CA TRP A 63 -17.00 -0.89 9.38
C TRP A 63 -17.97 -1.38 10.45
N ARG A 64 -18.79 -0.48 11.00
CA ARG A 64 -19.78 -0.81 12.03
C ARG A 64 -20.72 -1.97 11.63
N ASP A 65 -21.11 -2.02 10.36
CA ASP A 65 -22.07 -3.01 9.85
C ASP A 65 -21.38 -4.14 9.05
N PHE A 66 -20.05 -4.25 9.15
CA PHE A 66 -19.27 -5.27 8.47
C PHE A 66 -19.55 -6.67 9.05
N SER A 67 -19.81 -7.63 8.15
CA SER A 67 -19.84 -9.06 8.46
C SER A 67 -19.06 -9.78 7.38
N GLN A 68 -18.05 -10.54 7.80
CA GLN A 68 -17.17 -11.26 6.89
C GLN A 68 -17.98 -12.23 6.02
N GLU A 69 -18.93 -12.95 6.60
CA GLU A 69 -19.78 -13.94 5.94
C GLU A 69 -20.59 -13.30 4.82
N ARG A 70 -21.27 -12.17 5.11
CA ARG A 70 -22.09 -11.46 4.12
C ARG A 70 -21.25 -10.95 2.95
N TYR A 71 -20.06 -10.44 3.21
CA TYR A 71 -19.16 -9.97 2.15
C TYR A 71 -18.63 -11.14 1.30
N ILE A 72 -18.28 -12.27 1.93
CA ILE A 72 -17.87 -13.49 1.23
C ILE A 72 -18.97 -13.95 0.28
N GLU A 73 -20.21 -14.09 0.75
CA GLU A 73 -21.33 -14.53 -0.09
C GLU A 73 -21.57 -13.62 -1.31
N VAL A 74 -21.49 -12.30 -1.10
CA VAL A 74 -21.68 -11.31 -2.18
C VAL A 74 -20.55 -11.37 -3.21
N LEU A 75 -19.31 -11.54 -2.76
CA LEU A 75 -18.14 -11.65 -3.64
C LEU A 75 -18.08 -13.00 -4.36
N GLU A 76 -18.46 -14.08 -3.70
CA GLU A 76 -18.50 -15.43 -4.29
C GLU A 76 -19.50 -15.48 -5.47
N LYS A 77 -20.70 -14.92 -5.28
CA LYS A 77 -21.70 -14.75 -6.36
C LYS A 77 -21.14 -13.95 -7.53
N ARG A 78 -20.34 -12.91 -7.27
CA ARG A 78 -19.71 -12.11 -8.34
C ARG A 78 -18.61 -12.89 -9.04
N ALA A 79 -17.78 -13.61 -8.28
CA ALA A 79 -16.62 -14.35 -8.79
C ALA A 79 -17.01 -15.45 -9.80
N GLN A 80 -18.23 -15.97 -9.71
CA GLN A 80 -18.78 -16.94 -10.68
C GLN A 80 -18.84 -16.41 -12.12
N THR A 81 -19.00 -15.09 -12.30
CA THR A 81 -19.21 -14.49 -13.63
C THR A 81 -18.22 -13.38 -13.96
N HIS A 82 -17.56 -12.78 -12.97
CA HIS A 82 -16.70 -11.62 -13.14
C HIS A 82 -15.44 -11.72 -12.28
N THR A 83 -14.32 -11.18 -12.78
CA THR A 83 -13.11 -11.03 -11.96
C THR A 83 -13.31 -10.00 -10.85
N LEU A 84 -12.84 -10.32 -9.64
CA LEU A 84 -12.94 -9.41 -8.49
C LEU A 84 -11.82 -8.35 -8.50
N TYR A 85 -10.63 -8.72 -8.95
CA TYR A 85 -9.44 -7.88 -8.92
C TYR A 85 -9.19 -7.20 -10.26
N THR A 86 -8.50 -6.06 -10.22
CA THR A 86 -7.88 -5.50 -11.42
C THR A 86 -6.69 -6.35 -11.88
N GLY A 87 -6.33 -6.24 -13.16
CA GLY A 87 -5.16 -6.93 -13.73
C GLY A 87 -3.81 -6.31 -13.33
N ALA A 88 -3.84 -5.14 -12.69
CA ALA A 88 -2.69 -4.49 -12.08
C ALA A 88 -2.75 -4.63 -10.55
N PHE A 89 -1.70 -4.22 -9.82
CA PHE A 89 -1.72 -4.20 -8.34
C PHE A 89 -2.07 -5.55 -7.67
N GLN A 90 -1.83 -6.66 -8.38
CA GLN A 90 -2.13 -8.00 -7.86
C GLN A 90 -1.21 -8.33 -6.69
N SER A 91 -1.77 -8.91 -5.62
CA SER A 91 -1.00 -9.50 -4.54
C SER A 91 -1.56 -10.88 -4.21
N PRO A 92 -0.69 -11.87 -3.94
CA PRO A 92 -1.15 -13.09 -3.29
C PRO A 92 -1.70 -12.70 -1.92
N GLY A 93 -2.97 -12.99 -1.65
CA GLY A 93 -3.51 -12.87 -0.31
C GLY A 93 -2.78 -13.79 0.67
N PRO A 94 -2.90 -13.54 1.98
CA PRO A 94 -2.25 -14.39 2.95
C PRO A 94 -2.78 -15.83 2.80
N LYS A 95 -1.91 -16.82 3.02
CA LYS A 95 -2.26 -18.24 2.93
C LYS A 95 -2.79 -18.69 4.28
N TRP A 96 -4.05 -18.36 4.54
CA TRP A 96 -4.75 -18.65 5.80
C TRP A 96 -5.84 -19.69 5.55
N ASP A 97 -6.97 -19.56 6.25
CA ASP A 97 -8.02 -20.57 6.40
C ASP A 97 -8.75 -20.93 5.10
N TYR A 98 -8.71 -20.04 4.10
CA TYR A 98 -9.43 -20.25 2.84
C TYR A 98 -8.50 -20.53 1.67
N GLN A 99 -8.96 -21.39 0.76
CA GLN A 99 -8.31 -21.60 -0.54
C GLN A 99 -8.43 -20.36 -1.42
N GLU A 100 -9.56 -19.65 -1.34
CA GLU A 100 -9.84 -18.48 -2.16
C GLU A 100 -9.21 -17.22 -1.58
N THR A 101 -8.36 -16.58 -2.38
CA THR A 101 -7.59 -15.41 -1.99
C THR A 101 -8.43 -14.23 -1.48
N TYR A 102 -9.65 -14.04 -1.99
CA TYR A 102 -10.51 -12.93 -1.54
C TYR A 102 -11.07 -13.12 -0.13
N LYS A 103 -11.30 -14.38 0.31
CA LYS A 103 -11.73 -14.68 1.67
C LYS A 103 -10.61 -14.34 2.66
N ASN A 104 -9.37 -14.73 2.34
CA ASN A 104 -8.19 -14.37 3.15
C ASN A 104 -7.89 -12.87 3.16
N HIS A 105 -8.17 -12.13 2.07
CA HIS A 105 -8.05 -10.67 2.10
C HIS A 105 -9.12 -10.00 2.99
N LEU A 106 -10.34 -10.53 3.06
CA LEU A 106 -11.35 -10.02 3.99
C LEU A 106 -10.97 -10.32 5.44
N LEU A 107 -10.39 -11.49 5.71
CA LEU A 107 -9.83 -11.78 7.02
C LEU A 107 -8.73 -10.78 7.38
N LEU A 108 -7.85 -10.44 6.42
CA LEU A 108 -6.77 -9.48 6.65
C LEU A 108 -7.32 -8.08 6.94
N LEU A 109 -8.36 -7.67 6.21
CA LEU A 109 -9.06 -6.42 6.47
C LEU A 109 -9.56 -6.36 7.91
N GLN A 110 -10.26 -7.41 8.36
CA GLN A 110 -10.77 -7.50 9.71
C GLN A 110 -9.64 -7.44 10.76
N THR A 111 -8.59 -8.25 10.59
CA THR A 111 -7.42 -8.21 11.49
C THR A 111 -6.80 -6.82 11.59
N VAL A 112 -6.65 -6.12 10.46
CA VAL A 112 -6.09 -4.77 10.42
C VAL A 112 -7.00 -3.76 11.13
N MET A 113 -8.31 -3.88 10.97
CA MET A 113 -9.30 -3.01 11.62
C MET A 113 -9.33 -3.25 13.13
N ASP A 114 -9.35 -4.50 13.57
CA ASP A 114 -9.33 -4.89 14.99
C ASP A 114 -8.03 -4.44 15.69
N ASN A 115 -6.94 -4.30 14.93
CA ASN A 115 -5.65 -3.78 15.41
C ASN A 115 -5.55 -2.25 15.44
N ASP A 116 -6.67 -1.53 15.30
CA ASP A 116 -6.77 -0.06 15.30
C ASP A 116 -5.76 0.62 14.36
N LEU A 117 -5.74 0.20 13.09
CA LEU A 117 -4.87 0.82 12.08
C LEU A 117 -5.08 2.34 12.03
N ALA A 118 -6.31 2.83 12.14
CA ALA A 118 -6.61 4.26 12.12
C ALA A 118 -5.94 5.02 13.27
N GLY A 119 -6.07 4.56 14.51
CA GLY A 119 -5.43 5.17 15.66
C GLY A 119 -3.91 5.11 15.62
N LYS A 120 -3.33 4.02 15.09
CA LYS A 120 -1.88 3.90 14.88
C LYS A 120 -1.37 4.87 13.81
N LEU A 121 -2.05 4.95 12.66
CA LEU A 121 -1.67 5.86 11.56
C LEU A 121 -1.61 7.32 12.00
N ARG A 122 -2.54 7.76 12.84
CA ARG A 122 -2.60 9.14 13.36
C ARG A 122 -1.45 9.49 14.33
N LYS A 123 -0.78 8.49 14.90
CA LYS A 123 0.33 8.69 15.86
C LYS A 123 1.70 8.80 15.17
N PHE A 124 1.85 8.22 13.97
CA PHE A 124 3.11 8.26 13.25
C PHE A 124 3.48 9.69 12.86
N LYS A 125 4.75 10.05 13.08
CA LYS A 125 5.25 11.39 12.78
C LYS A 125 5.88 11.44 11.40
N ARG A 126 6.24 10.28 10.83
CA ARG A 126 6.92 10.17 9.54
C ARG A 126 6.22 9.16 8.64
N MET A 127 6.16 9.46 7.34
CA MET A 127 5.42 8.65 6.36
C MET A 127 6.00 7.24 6.21
N GLU A 128 7.32 7.10 6.35
CA GLU A 128 8.02 5.81 6.30
C GLU A 128 7.68 4.90 7.50
N GLU A 129 7.32 5.46 8.65
CA GLU A 129 6.89 4.68 9.83
C GLU A 129 5.51 4.08 9.58
N ALA A 130 4.58 4.90 9.06
CA ALA A 130 3.26 4.45 8.64
C ALA A 130 3.35 3.39 7.53
N TYR A 131 4.23 3.61 6.55
CA TYR A 131 4.52 2.61 5.52
C TYR A 131 5.05 1.30 6.12
N ALA A 132 6.07 1.36 6.99
CA ALA A 132 6.68 0.16 7.55
C ALA A 132 5.67 -0.64 8.38
N TYR A 133 4.79 0.06 9.10
CA TYR A 133 3.68 -0.56 9.82
C TYR A 133 2.70 -1.27 8.87
N ILE A 134 2.25 -0.61 7.80
CA ILE A 134 1.35 -1.25 6.83
C ILE A 134 2.05 -2.44 6.12
N ALA A 135 3.31 -2.26 5.72
CA ALA A 135 4.09 -3.29 5.03
C ALA A 135 4.40 -4.50 5.92
N SER A 136 4.34 -4.33 7.24
CA SER A 136 4.55 -5.42 8.19
C SER A 136 3.45 -6.49 8.13
N PHE A 137 2.25 -6.12 7.67
CA PHE A 137 1.14 -7.07 7.58
C PHE A 137 1.39 -8.11 6.48
N PRO A 138 0.95 -9.36 6.70
CA PRO A 138 0.96 -10.41 5.71
C PRO A 138 0.47 -9.97 4.34
N SER A 139 1.19 -10.39 3.29
CA SER A 139 0.76 -10.21 1.90
C SER A 139 0.55 -8.77 1.44
N MET A 140 0.89 -7.77 2.25
CA MET A 140 0.91 -6.37 1.82
C MET A 140 2.07 -6.14 0.87
N GLY A 141 3.29 -6.52 1.26
CA GLY A 141 4.50 -6.28 0.46
C GLY A 141 4.76 -4.81 0.16
N ASP A 142 5.93 -4.51 -0.40
CA ASP A 142 6.40 -3.13 -0.50
C ASP A 142 5.48 -2.24 -1.37
N PHE A 143 5.06 -2.75 -2.52
CA PHE A 143 4.28 -1.96 -3.46
C PHE A 143 2.85 -1.71 -2.98
N LYS A 144 2.16 -2.74 -2.50
CA LYS A 144 0.75 -2.61 -2.09
C LYS A 144 0.61 -1.79 -0.81
N ALA A 145 1.54 -1.91 0.13
CA ALA A 145 1.60 -1.04 1.31
C ALA A 145 1.74 0.43 0.93
N TYR A 146 2.65 0.75 0.00
CA TYR A 146 2.81 2.12 -0.49
C TYR A 146 1.56 2.64 -1.21
N GLN A 147 0.93 1.82 -2.06
CA GLN A 147 -0.30 2.23 -2.75
C GLN A 147 -1.48 2.45 -1.80
N LEU A 148 -1.63 1.63 -0.76
CA LEU A 148 -2.63 1.85 0.29
C LEU A 148 -2.36 3.17 1.02
N LEU A 149 -1.11 3.43 1.39
CA LEU A 149 -0.72 4.67 2.06
C LEU A 149 -1.02 5.91 1.19
N LEU A 150 -0.74 5.85 -0.12
CA LEU A 150 -1.11 6.91 -1.05
C LEU A 150 -2.64 7.10 -1.15
N ASN A 151 -3.43 6.03 -1.18
CA ASN A 151 -4.89 6.13 -1.19
C ASN A 151 -5.42 6.75 0.12
N LEU A 152 -4.84 6.38 1.28
CA LEU A 152 -5.20 6.97 2.57
C LEU A 152 -4.86 8.46 2.64
N SER A 153 -3.80 8.91 1.94
CA SER A 153 -3.41 10.32 1.86
C SER A 153 -4.38 11.23 1.10
N TYR A 154 -5.40 10.64 0.46
CA TYR A 154 -6.53 11.38 -0.09
C TYR A 154 -7.57 11.75 0.99
N SER A 155 -7.38 11.28 2.23
CA SER A 155 -8.26 11.54 3.37
C SER A 155 -7.51 12.24 4.50
N SER A 156 -8.26 12.72 5.50
CA SER A 156 -7.69 13.38 6.69
C SER A 156 -6.98 12.42 7.66
N VAL A 157 -7.04 11.10 7.44
CA VAL A 157 -6.42 10.07 8.29
C VAL A 157 -4.91 10.29 8.42
N ILE A 158 -4.24 10.71 7.35
CA ILE A 158 -2.82 11.06 7.34
C ILE A 158 -2.58 12.36 6.56
N ASN A 159 -1.65 13.18 7.03
CA ASN A 159 -1.38 14.51 6.48
C ASN A 159 0.12 14.73 6.17
N PHE A 160 0.77 13.70 5.65
CA PHE A 160 2.17 13.76 5.17
C PHE A 160 2.28 14.52 3.85
N SER A 161 3.43 15.14 3.60
CA SER A 161 3.70 15.80 2.32
C SER A 161 3.86 14.75 1.22
N GLY A 162 3.44 15.03 -0.02
CA GLY A 162 3.72 14.16 -1.16
C GLY A 162 5.22 14.09 -1.51
N ASN A 163 6.03 14.94 -0.88
CA ASN A 163 7.48 14.97 -1.01
C ASN A 163 8.22 14.21 0.11
N ASP A 164 7.52 13.57 1.04
CA ASP A 164 8.14 12.89 2.19
C ASP A 164 8.87 11.61 1.76
N PHE A 165 8.15 10.70 1.09
CA PHE A 165 8.57 9.32 0.93
C PHE A 165 8.06 8.69 -0.38
N VAL A 166 8.85 7.76 -0.95
CA VAL A 166 8.49 7.01 -2.16
C VAL A 166 9.09 5.62 -2.15
N ILE A 167 8.33 4.63 -2.62
CA ILE A 167 8.80 3.27 -2.89
C ILE A 167 8.65 2.99 -4.38
N PRO A 168 9.74 2.77 -5.13
CA PRO A 168 9.66 2.48 -6.54
C PRO A 168 9.06 1.09 -6.78
N GLY A 169 7.94 1.03 -7.51
CA GLY A 169 7.37 -0.23 -7.97
C GLY A 169 8.20 -0.87 -9.08
N ILE A 170 7.88 -2.13 -9.42
CA ILE A 170 8.61 -2.88 -10.46
C ILE A 170 8.67 -2.15 -11.81
N GLY A 171 7.63 -1.37 -12.14
CA GLY A 171 7.56 -0.58 -13.36
C GLY A 171 8.52 0.60 -13.31
N ALA A 172 8.55 1.35 -12.21
CA ALA A 172 9.50 2.44 -12.03
C ALA A 172 10.95 1.94 -11.95
N VAL A 173 11.21 0.81 -11.28
CA VAL A 173 12.54 0.16 -11.27
C VAL A 173 12.99 -0.19 -12.69
N SER A 174 12.11 -0.78 -13.51
CA SER A 174 12.39 -1.06 -14.92
C SER A 174 12.58 0.23 -15.74
N GLY A 175 11.78 1.27 -15.47
CA GLY A 175 11.89 2.57 -16.12
C GLY A 175 13.24 3.24 -15.86
N LEU A 176 13.69 3.26 -14.61
CA LEU A 176 15.02 3.73 -14.23
C LEU A 176 16.12 2.93 -14.92
N ALA A 177 16.01 1.59 -14.97
CA ALA A 177 16.97 0.75 -15.66
C ALA A 177 17.07 1.08 -17.16
N LYS A 178 15.96 1.44 -17.80
CA LYS A 178 15.95 1.86 -19.21
C LYS A 178 16.50 3.26 -19.43
N MET A 179 16.30 4.17 -18.47
CA MET A 179 16.82 5.54 -18.52
C MET A 179 18.34 5.59 -18.30
N PHE A 180 18.86 4.78 -17.37
CA PHE A 180 20.24 4.91 -16.89
C PHE A 180 21.12 3.68 -17.17
N GLY A 181 20.54 2.59 -17.67
CA GLY A 181 21.27 1.38 -18.06
C GLY A 181 22.02 0.72 -16.90
N LYS A 182 23.26 0.27 -17.15
CA LYS A 182 24.09 -0.39 -16.14
C LYS A 182 24.48 0.51 -14.97
N SER A 183 24.46 1.84 -15.15
CA SER A 183 24.89 2.78 -14.10
C SER A 183 23.99 2.71 -12.86
N ILE A 184 22.66 2.70 -13.04
CA ILE A 184 21.72 2.60 -11.92
C ILE A 184 21.77 1.22 -11.24
N GLU A 185 21.99 0.15 -12.02
CA GLU A 185 22.10 -1.20 -11.46
C GLU A 185 23.39 -1.37 -10.66
N ASN A 186 24.52 -0.82 -11.14
CA ASN A 186 25.78 -0.83 -10.42
C ASN A 186 25.68 0.00 -9.14
N ALA A 187 25.09 1.19 -9.22
CA ALA A 187 24.88 2.02 -8.04
C ALA A 187 23.95 1.34 -7.02
N ALA A 188 22.91 0.63 -7.47
CA ALA A 188 21.98 -0.07 -6.59
C ALA A 188 22.58 -1.26 -5.85
N ARG A 189 23.72 -1.80 -6.33
CA ARG A 189 24.49 -2.82 -5.61
C ARG A 189 25.30 -2.24 -4.44
N VAL A 190 25.63 -0.95 -4.51
CA VAL A 190 26.41 -0.24 -3.49
C VAL A 190 25.48 0.46 -2.50
N ASP A 191 24.45 1.14 -3.00
CA ASP A 191 23.41 1.79 -2.21
C ASP A 191 22.02 1.31 -2.64
N PRO A 192 21.33 0.49 -1.83
CA PRO A 192 19.99 0.00 -2.15
C PRO A 192 18.95 1.14 -2.30
N ASN A 193 19.25 2.35 -1.80
CA ASN A 193 18.36 3.50 -1.81
C ASN A 193 18.55 4.42 -3.02
N ILE A 194 19.52 4.14 -3.90
CA ILE A 194 19.85 5.03 -5.02
C ILE A 194 18.64 5.35 -5.91
N ARG A 195 17.72 4.41 -6.09
CA ARG A 195 16.51 4.61 -6.90
C ARG A 195 15.59 5.67 -6.30
N ILE A 196 15.45 5.69 -4.96
CA ILE A 196 14.70 6.72 -4.24
C ILE A 196 15.39 8.08 -4.42
N ALA A 197 16.71 8.12 -4.29
CA ALA A 197 17.49 9.34 -4.47
C ALA A 197 17.34 9.91 -5.89
N VAL A 198 17.35 9.05 -6.92
CA VAL A 198 17.15 9.48 -8.33
C VAL A 198 15.73 10.01 -8.56
N ILE A 199 14.69 9.31 -8.08
CA ILE A 199 13.30 9.79 -8.20
C ILE A 199 13.14 11.16 -7.55
N ARG A 200 13.72 11.32 -6.35
CA ARG A 200 13.69 12.60 -5.63
C ARG A 200 14.45 13.68 -6.38
N TYR A 201 15.64 13.39 -6.88
CA TYR A 201 16.40 14.34 -7.70
C TYR A 201 15.58 14.80 -8.90
N MET A 202 14.97 13.87 -9.63
CA MET A 202 14.12 14.18 -10.78
C MET A 202 12.94 15.08 -10.40
N MET A 203 12.30 14.84 -9.23
CA MET A 203 11.23 15.68 -8.70
C MET A 203 11.75 17.08 -8.35
N GLU A 204 12.87 17.19 -7.63
CA GLU A 204 13.44 18.46 -7.19
C GLU A 204 13.97 19.31 -8.36
N THR A 205 14.44 18.71 -9.44
CA THR A 205 15.02 19.40 -10.61
C THR A 205 14.11 19.45 -11.84
N GLN A 206 12.86 18.98 -11.74
CA GLN A 206 11.94 18.84 -12.88
C GLN A 206 11.83 20.14 -13.70
N GLN A 207 11.70 21.28 -13.04
CA GLN A 207 11.57 22.58 -13.71
C GLN A 207 12.83 22.97 -14.48
N GLN A 208 14.01 22.72 -13.89
CA GLN A 208 15.29 22.98 -14.56
C GLN A 208 15.44 22.14 -15.82
N HIS A 209 15.01 20.87 -15.77
CA HIS A 209 15.07 19.98 -16.92
C HIS A 209 14.05 20.33 -18.00
N PHE A 210 12.83 20.74 -17.64
CA PHE A 210 11.87 21.26 -18.61
C PHE A 210 12.42 22.51 -19.32
N CYS A 211 12.96 23.48 -18.57
CA CYS A 211 13.60 24.66 -19.14
C CYS A 211 14.78 24.30 -20.06
N ARG A 212 15.68 23.42 -19.62
CA ARG A 212 16.83 22.95 -20.41
C ARG A 212 16.41 22.32 -21.74
N LEU A 213 15.27 21.64 -21.77
CA LEU A 213 14.73 20.98 -22.97
C LEU A 213 13.80 21.89 -23.79
N GLY A 214 13.58 23.13 -23.37
CA GLY A 214 12.63 24.05 -24.03
C GLY A 214 11.16 23.60 -23.93
N LEU A 215 10.82 22.77 -22.92
CA LEU A 215 9.48 22.23 -22.72
C LEU A 215 8.67 23.10 -21.77
N GLN A 216 7.42 23.39 -22.16
CA GLN A 216 6.43 24.05 -21.31
C GLN A 216 5.54 22.99 -20.66
N PHE A 217 5.85 22.61 -19.42
CA PHE A 217 5.04 21.66 -18.67
C PHE A 217 3.79 22.34 -18.11
N SER A 218 2.63 21.70 -18.26
CA SER A 218 1.34 22.29 -17.86
C SER A 218 1.16 22.40 -16.35
N GLY A 219 1.83 21.54 -15.57
CA GLY A 219 1.56 21.40 -14.15
C GLY A 219 0.19 20.78 -13.87
N LEU A 220 -0.15 20.64 -12.58
CA LEU A 220 -1.45 20.19 -12.11
C LEU A 220 -2.37 21.37 -11.78
N GLY A 221 -3.53 21.38 -12.42
CA GLY A 221 -4.58 22.38 -12.17
C GLY A 221 -4.21 23.80 -12.62
N PRO A 222 -5.06 24.80 -12.31
CA PRO A 222 -4.86 26.18 -12.75
C PRO A 222 -3.59 26.82 -12.16
N ASN A 223 -3.16 26.35 -10.99
CA ASN A 223 -1.95 26.83 -10.31
C ASN A 223 -0.66 26.17 -10.81
N ARG A 224 -0.75 25.26 -11.80
CA ARG A 224 0.39 24.56 -12.41
C ARG A 224 1.31 23.90 -11.38
N LEU A 225 0.73 23.19 -10.41
CA LEU A 225 1.51 22.57 -9.34
C LEU A 225 2.52 21.55 -9.91
N PRO A 226 3.76 21.48 -9.39
CA PRO A 226 4.77 20.52 -9.87
C PRO A 226 4.36 19.08 -9.51
N MET A 227 4.99 18.11 -10.16
CA MET A 227 4.85 16.69 -9.80
C MET A 227 5.46 16.44 -8.42
N GLU A 228 4.77 15.68 -7.58
CA GLU A 228 5.31 15.18 -6.31
C GLU A 228 6.03 13.83 -6.53
N LEU A 229 6.59 13.22 -5.47
CA LEU A 229 7.36 11.98 -5.62
C LEU A 229 6.54 10.83 -6.21
N ALA A 230 5.28 10.69 -5.80
CA ALA A 230 4.40 9.64 -6.31
C ALA A 230 4.09 9.82 -7.80
N ASP A 231 3.93 11.06 -8.26
CA ASP A 231 3.74 11.39 -9.67
C ASP A 231 5.01 11.09 -10.48
N MET A 232 6.18 11.41 -9.93
CA MET A 232 7.46 11.12 -10.57
C MET A 232 7.72 9.60 -10.69
N GLU A 233 7.43 8.83 -9.64
CA GLU A 233 7.49 7.36 -9.68
C GLU A 233 6.53 6.80 -10.74
N HIS A 234 5.31 7.35 -10.80
CA HIS A 234 4.32 6.96 -11.80
C HIS A 234 4.80 7.27 -13.22
N ALA A 235 5.31 8.49 -13.47
CA ALA A 235 5.82 8.89 -14.77
C ALA A 235 6.97 7.97 -15.23
N ILE A 236 7.87 7.58 -14.33
CA ILE A 236 8.96 6.64 -14.65
C ILE A 236 8.42 5.23 -14.95
N CYS A 237 7.36 4.78 -14.29
CA CYS A 237 6.65 3.55 -14.66
C CYS A 237 6.09 3.65 -16.10
N GLU A 238 5.54 4.79 -16.49
CA GLU A 238 5.09 5.02 -17.88
C GLU A 238 6.26 5.10 -18.88
N VAL A 239 7.45 5.54 -18.46
CA VAL A 239 8.67 5.48 -19.30
C VAL A 239 9.02 4.03 -19.65
N ASP A 240 8.93 3.09 -18.71
CA ASP A 240 9.10 1.67 -19.02
C ASP A 240 8.12 1.21 -20.11
N LYS A 241 6.82 1.51 -19.95
CA LYS A 241 5.79 1.17 -20.93
C LYS A 241 6.06 1.81 -22.28
N TYR A 242 6.41 3.09 -22.29
CA TYR A 242 6.73 3.85 -23.51
C TYR A 242 7.91 3.23 -24.25
N ALA A 243 9.00 2.98 -23.54
CA ALA A 243 10.24 2.45 -24.09
C ALA A 243 10.06 1.06 -24.70
N ARG A 244 9.20 0.19 -24.15
CA ARG A 244 8.88 -1.12 -24.77
C ARG A 244 8.42 -0.98 -26.22
N LYS A 245 7.72 0.11 -26.56
CA LYS A 245 7.19 0.34 -27.90
C LYS A 245 8.07 1.24 -28.76
N ALA A 246 8.55 2.34 -28.18
CA ALA A 246 9.32 3.34 -28.92
C ALA A 246 10.81 2.98 -29.04
N HIS A 247 11.34 2.21 -28.10
CA HIS A 247 12.75 1.84 -27.99
C HIS A 247 12.90 0.35 -27.63
N PRO A 248 12.40 -0.59 -28.46
CA PRO A 248 12.36 -2.02 -28.13
C PRO A 248 13.73 -2.64 -27.88
N ASN A 249 14.80 -2.03 -28.40
CA ASN A 249 16.18 -2.46 -28.20
C ASN A 249 16.74 -2.09 -26.81
N ILE A 250 16.07 -1.17 -26.09
CA ILE A 250 16.41 -0.83 -24.71
C ILE A 250 15.63 -1.75 -23.79
N VAL A 251 16.25 -2.89 -23.49
CA VAL A 251 15.71 -3.91 -22.59
C VAL A 251 16.14 -3.66 -21.15
N ASP A 252 15.28 -4.02 -20.20
CA ASP A 252 15.76 -4.22 -18.84
C ASP A 252 16.47 -5.58 -18.77
N ASN A 253 17.56 -5.67 -17.99
CA ASN A 253 18.35 -6.90 -17.91
C ASN A 253 17.72 -7.97 -17.00
N LYS A 254 16.51 -7.74 -16.46
CA LYS A 254 15.96 -8.52 -15.33
C LYS A 254 14.57 -9.11 -15.57
N ASN A 255 13.68 -8.43 -16.29
CA ASN A 255 12.28 -8.81 -16.42
C ASN A 255 11.84 -9.07 -17.87
N GLY A 256 12.65 -8.70 -18.89
CA GLY A 256 12.43 -9.09 -20.28
C GLY A 256 11.05 -8.68 -20.84
N ARG A 257 10.38 -7.71 -20.22
CA ARG A 257 9.02 -7.31 -20.62
C ARG A 257 9.11 -6.44 -21.86
N LEU A 258 8.94 -7.06 -23.02
CA LEU A 258 9.01 -6.39 -24.33
C LEU A 258 7.66 -5.86 -24.83
N GLU A 259 6.55 -6.36 -24.28
CA GLU A 259 5.23 -6.10 -24.85
C GLU A 259 4.25 -5.37 -23.91
N LEU A 260 3.42 -4.51 -24.51
CA LEU A 260 2.22 -3.95 -23.91
C LEU A 260 1.00 -4.74 -24.39
N ARG A 261 0.64 -5.78 -23.60
CA ARG A 261 -0.47 -6.70 -23.90
C ARG A 261 -1.85 -6.06 -23.76
N ARG A 262 -2.03 -5.13 -22.81
CA ARG A 262 -3.32 -4.45 -22.59
C ARG A 262 -3.59 -3.45 -23.71
N LYS A 263 -4.72 -3.61 -24.41
CA LYS A 263 -5.26 -2.61 -25.34
C LYS A 263 -6.09 -1.60 -24.54
N TRP A 264 -6.00 -0.33 -24.92
CA TRP A 264 -6.90 0.70 -24.39
C TRP A 264 -8.16 0.74 -25.23
N THR A 265 -9.31 0.78 -24.55
CA THR A 265 -10.61 1.05 -25.13
C THR A 265 -11.24 2.20 -24.34
N PRO A 266 -11.96 3.13 -24.99
CA PRO A 266 -12.75 4.12 -24.28
C PRO A 266 -13.66 3.41 -23.26
N SER A 267 -13.69 3.93 -22.04
CA SER A 267 -14.56 3.42 -20.98
C SER A 267 -15.79 4.32 -20.89
N ASN A 268 -16.96 3.70 -20.76
CA ASN A 268 -18.22 4.41 -20.50
C ASN A 268 -18.41 4.70 -19.00
N ASP A 269 -17.45 4.29 -18.16
CA ASP A 269 -17.55 4.51 -16.72
C ASP A 269 -17.41 6.01 -16.43
N PRO A 270 -18.15 6.52 -15.44
CA PRO A 270 -18.13 7.92 -15.12
C PRO A 270 -16.72 8.36 -14.70
N TYR A 271 -16.20 9.37 -15.41
CA TYR A 271 -15.07 10.19 -14.98
C TYR A 271 -15.64 11.59 -14.72
N PRO A 272 -15.27 12.26 -13.62
CA PRO A 272 -15.87 13.55 -13.29
C PRO A 272 -15.51 14.59 -14.36
N ALA A 273 -16.49 15.43 -14.74
CA ALA A 273 -16.29 16.45 -15.77
C ALA A 273 -15.15 17.43 -15.41
N THR A 274 -14.98 17.68 -14.11
CA THR A 274 -13.81 18.36 -13.53
C THR A 274 -13.17 17.43 -12.52
N PRO A 275 -11.85 17.16 -12.60
CA PRO A 275 -11.17 16.35 -11.59
C PRO A 275 -11.33 16.94 -10.18
N VAL A 276 -11.58 16.07 -9.22
CA VAL A 276 -11.71 16.42 -7.80
C VAL A 276 -10.36 16.19 -7.13
N PHE A 277 -9.90 17.19 -6.38
CA PHE A 277 -8.71 17.07 -5.55
C PHE A 277 -9.09 16.72 -4.11
N PRO A 278 -8.24 15.96 -3.39
CA PRO A 278 -8.51 15.60 -2.00
C PRO A 278 -8.57 16.83 -1.09
N ASP A 279 -9.64 16.98 -0.30
CA ASP A 279 -9.76 18.09 0.65
C ASP A 279 -8.64 18.07 1.70
N ALA A 280 -8.17 16.87 2.06
CA ALA A 280 -7.04 16.63 2.95
C ALA A 280 -5.74 17.31 2.48
N TRP A 281 -5.61 17.63 1.19
CA TRP A 281 -4.42 18.29 0.66
C TRP A 281 -4.26 19.74 1.13
N SER A 282 -5.34 20.37 1.61
CA SER A 282 -5.31 21.70 2.23
C SER A 282 -4.70 21.73 3.64
N HIS A 283 -4.47 20.56 4.25
CA HIS A 283 -3.98 20.50 5.62
C HIS A 283 -2.54 21.02 5.76
N ALA A 284 -2.31 21.97 6.66
CA ALA A 284 -1.03 22.68 6.80
C ALA A 284 0.20 21.75 7.00
N GLN A 285 0.02 20.61 7.67
CA GLN A 285 1.10 19.63 7.88
C GLN A 285 1.68 19.05 6.59
N ARG A 286 0.94 19.10 5.48
CA ARG A 286 1.41 18.65 4.15
C ARG A 286 2.42 19.60 3.51
N ASN A 287 2.49 20.85 3.98
CA ASN A 287 3.53 21.80 3.57
C ASN A 287 4.88 21.54 4.25
N ILE A 288 4.90 20.67 5.27
CA ILE A 288 6.12 20.31 6.00
C ILE A 288 6.68 19.02 5.40
N THR A 289 7.82 19.14 4.71
CA THR A 289 8.50 17.96 4.14
C THR A 289 9.41 17.29 5.16
N ARG A 290 9.13 16.02 5.45
CA ARG A 290 9.90 15.11 6.31
C ARG A 290 10.61 14.09 5.44
N ARG A 291 11.72 14.50 4.84
CA ARG A 291 12.41 13.70 3.83
C ARG A 291 12.87 12.36 4.41
N CYS A 292 12.49 11.29 3.70
CA CYS A 292 13.04 9.97 3.88
C CYS A 292 13.86 9.58 2.65
N HIS A 293 15.13 9.25 2.87
CA HIS A 293 16.09 8.88 1.82
C HIS A 293 16.40 7.39 1.81
N LYS A 294 15.77 6.61 2.68
CA LYS A 294 16.06 5.18 2.87
C LYS A 294 14.77 4.38 2.84
N VAL A 295 14.83 3.17 2.28
CA VAL A 295 13.77 2.19 2.48
C VAL A 295 13.78 1.81 3.97
N PRO A 296 12.67 1.97 4.71
CA PRO A 296 12.62 1.57 6.11
C PRO A 296 12.72 0.05 6.22
N VAL A 297 13.35 -0.42 7.30
CA VAL A 297 13.38 -1.85 7.61
C VAL A 297 11.99 -2.28 8.06
N VAL A 298 11.34 -3.15 7.28
CA VAL A 298 10.02 -3.68 7.61
C VAL A 298 10.20 -4.91 8.49
N GLN A 299 9.87 -4.76 9.77
CA GLN A 299 9.73 -5.90 10.68
C GLN A 299 8.35 -6.51 10.45
N LYS A 300 8.29 -7.72 9.88
CA LYS A 300 7.02 -8.40 9.62
C LYS A 300 6.29 -8.63 10.94
N ARG A 301 5.05 -8.16 11.02
CA ARG A 301 4.17 -8.36 12.16
C ARG A 301 3.22 -9.47 11.79
N TRP A 302 3.25 -10.50 12.60
CA TRP A 302 2.30 -11.59 12.52
C TRP A 302 1.37 -11.41 13.72
N ALA A 303 0.06 -11.54 13.51
CA ALA A 303 -0.84 -11.52 14.65
C ALA A 303 -0.57 -12.80 15.48
N VAL A 304 -0.38 -12.67 16.78
CA VAL A 304 -0.22 -13.81 17.67
C VAL A 304 -1.59 -14.49 17.79
N GLU A 305 -1.69 -15.77 17.42
CA GLU A 305 -2.89 -16.57 17.72
C GLU A 305 -2.86 -17.02 19.17
N ASN A 306 -1.76 -17.69 19.53
CA ASN A 306 -1.50 -18.17 20.86
C ASN A 306 -0.01 -18.44 21.05
N ILE A 307 0.41 -18.48 22.32
CA ILE A 307 1.71 -19.01 22.69
C ILE A 307 1.57 -20.52 22.84
N VAL A 308 2.36 -21.28 22.08
CA VAL A 308 2.36 -22.76 22.08
C VAL A 308 3.12 -23.27 23.31
N THR A 309 4.35 -22.77 23.48
CA THR A 309 5.25 -23.14 24.57
C THR A 309 6.23 -22.00 24.87
N HIS A 310 7.06 -22.16 25.89
CA HIS A 310 8.14 -21.24 26.21
C HIS A 310 9.44 -21.99 26.53
N ARG A 311 10.57 -21.30 26.42
CA ARG A 311 11.90 -21.78 26.78
C ARG A 311 12.72 -20.65 27.41
N VAL A 312 13.77 -21.02 28.12
CA VAL A 312 14.76 -20.06 28.64
C VAL A 312 16.07 -20.27 27.89
N VAL A 313 16.56 -19.23 27.20
CA VAL A 313 17.83 -19.22 26.47
C VAL A 313 18.68 -18.06 26.99
N GLN A 314 19.87 -18.35 27.49
CA GLN A 314 20.80 -17.34 28.03
C GLN A 314 20.15 -16.40 29.08
N GLY A 315 19.27 -16.95 29.93
CA GLY A 315 18.58 -16.18 30.97
C GLY A 315 17.40 -15.34 30.49
N ARG A 316 17.07 -15.36 29.20
CA ARG A 316 15.87 -14.70 28.63
C ARG A 316 14.79 -15.72 28.32
N THR A 317 13.54 -15.33 28.50
CA THR A 317 12.40 -16.18 28.17
C THR A 317 11.96 -15.91 26.73
N GLU A 318 11.95 -16.96 25.92
CA GLU A 318 11.39 -16.93 24.57
C GLU A 318 10.12 -17.78 24.52
N CYS A 319 9.11 -17.27 23.84
CA CYS A 319 7.85 -17.97 23.59
C CYS A 319 7.86 -18.50 22.16
N ASN A 320 7.47 -19.77 21.98
CA ASN A 320 7.14 -20.28 20.66
C ASN A 320 5.72 -19.81 20.33
N VAL A 321 5.65 -18.94 19.32
CA VAL A 321 4.43 -18.24 18.95
C VAL A 321 3.80 -18.94 17.77
N HIS A 322 2.53 -19.32 17.94
CA HIS A 322 1.69 -19.64 16.81
C HIS A 322 1.08 -18.36 16.26
N TRP A 323 1.28 -18.14 14.98
CA TRP A 323 0.85 -16.93 14.31
C TRP A 323 -0.52 -17.15 13.68
N TYR A 324 -1.45 -16.22 13.91
CA TYR A 324 -2.82 -16.26 13.43
C TYR A 324 -2.89 -16.49 11.93
N GLY A 325 -3.52 -17.60 11.57
CA GLY A 325 -3.72 -18.06 10.20
C GLY A 325 -2.51 -18.77 9.58
N TYR A 326 -1.41 -18.98 10.30
CA TYR A 326 -0.23 -19.67 9.78
C TYR A 326 -0.17 -21.11 10.26
N SER A 327 0.42 -22.00 9.46
CA SER A 327 0.68 -23.37 9.91
C SER A 327 1.79 -23.39 10.95
N SER A 328 1.83 -24.43 11.78
CA SER A 328 2.83 -24.65 12.82
C SER A 328 4.29 -24.65 12.32
N ASN A 329 4.52 -24.86 11.02
CA ASN A 329 5.85 -24.74 10.40
C ASN A 329 6.37 -23.29 10.34
N SER A 330 5.49 -22.31 10.57
CA SER A 330 5.82 -20.89 10.59
C SER A 330 6.00 -20.36 12.01
N ASP A 331 5.84 -21.21 13.03
CA ASP A 331 6.00 -20.81 14.43
C ASP A 331 7.43 -20.35 14.68
N THR A 332 7.58 -19.20 15.32
CA THR A 332 8.89 -18.64 15.65
C THR A 332 9.05 -18.47 17.15
N TRP A 333 10.30 -18.34 17.58
CA TRP A 333 10.64 -18.07 18.97
C TRP A 333 10.83 -16.56 19.13
N GLU A 334 9.96 -15.93 19.90
CA GLU A 334 9.97 -14.48 20.13
C GLU A 334 10.24 -14.18 21.60
N PRO A 335 11.01 -13.12 21.93
CA PRO A 335 11.19 -12.67 23.30
C PRO A 335 9.85 -12.31 23.95
N VAL A 336 9.61 -12.81 25.16
CA VAL A 336 8.34 -12.54 25.86
C VAL A 336 8.12 -11.05 26.11
N GLU A 337 9.19 -10.28 26.28
CA GLU A 337 9.12 -8.83 26.52
C GLU A 337 8.51 -8.12 25.32
N THR A 338 8.97 -8.46 24.10
CA THR A 338 8.41 -7.93 22.84
C THR A 338 6.95 -8.32 22.67
N LEU A 339 6.60 -9.58 22.96
CA LEU A 339 5.22 -10.05 22.85
C LEU A 339 4.30 -9.37 23.87
N PHE A 340 4.81 -9.01 25.04
CA PHE A 340 4.04 -8.32 26.07
C PHE A 340 3.79 -6.86 25.70
N GLU A 341 4.72 -6.21 25.00
CA GLU A 341 4.51 -4.87 24.45
C GLU A 341 3.43 -4.87 23.34
N ASP A 342 3.42 -5.89 22.48
CA ASP A 342 2.50 -5.97 21.34
C ASP A 342 1.14 -6.58 21.69
N THR A 343 1.11 -7.63 22.53
CA THR A 343 -0.09 -8.44 22.84
C THR A 343 -0.17 -8.82 24.34
N PRO A 344 -0.28 -7.85 25.26
CA PRO A 344 -0.26 -8.10 26.70
C PRO A 344 -1.37 -9.06 27.15
N GLU A 345 -2.53 -9.04 26.48
CA GLU A 345 -3.67 -9.91 26.75
C GLU A 345 -3.31 -11.40 26.60
N ILE A 346 -2.67 -11.75 25.48
CA ILE A 346 -2.32 -13.13 25.11
C ILE A 346 -1.20 -13.65 26.01
N VAL A 347 -0.18 -12.81 26.24
CA VAL A 347 0.91 -13.13 27.17
C VAL A 347 0.36 -13.37 28.57
N ASN A 348 -0.50 -12.49 29.08
CA ASN A 348 -1.11 -12.65 30.40
C ASN A 348 -2.00 -13.89 30.51
N ALA A 349 -2.76 -14.22 29.46
CA ALA A 349 -3.57 -15.43 29.43
C ALA A 349 -2.69 -16.69 29.51
N TYR A 350 -1.61 -16.75 28.72
CA TYR A 350 -0.63 -17.83 28.77
C TYR A 350 0.06 -17.92 30.14
N TRP A 351 0.50 -16.79 30.69
CA TRP A 351 1.20 -16.75 31.98
C TRP A 351 0.31 -17.17 33.15
N LYS A 352 -0.95 -16.72 33.18
CA LYS A 352 -1.91 -17.18 34.20
C LYS A 352 -2.11 -18.69 34.12
N LYS A 353 -2.23 -19.23 32.91
CA LYS A 353 -2.43 -20.68 32.69
C LYS A 353 -1.23 -21.51 33.15
N HIS A 354 0.00 -21.06 32.90
CA HIS A 354 1.21 -21.84 33.17
C HIS A 354 1.90 -21.55 34.51
N PHE A 355 1.72 -20.35 35.07
CA PHE A 355 2.41 -19.89 36.28
C PHE A 355 1.48 -19.32 37.36
N GLY A 356 0.17 -19.28 37.13
CA GLY A 356 -0.81 -18.80 38.12
C GLY A 356 -0.80 -17.29 38.38
N LYS A 357 -0.07 -16.51 37.58
CA LYS A 357 0.06 -15.05 37.72
C LYS A 357 0.19 -14.36 36.36
N CYS A 358 -0.12 -13.05 36.30
CA CYS A 358 0.17 -12.25 35.11
C CYS A 358 1.68 -12.18 34.85
N TYR A 359 2.07 -11.95 33.59
CA TYR A 359 3.45 -11.64 33.28
C TYR A 359 3.82 -10.28 33.90
N SER A 360 5.00 -10.19 34.50
CA SER A 360 5.58 -8.93 34.96
C SER A 360 6.99 -8.84 34.41
N MET A 361 7.34 -7.69 33.83
CA MET A 361 8.74 -7.38 33.56
C MET A 361 9.44 -7.18 34.91
N ALA A 362 10.03 -8.23 35.46
CA ALA A 362 10.98 -8.08 36.54
C ALA A 362 12.16 -7.26 35.99
N HIS A 363 12.52 -6.17 36.67
CA HIS A 363 13.78 -5.48 36.36
C HIS A 363 14.92 -6.49 36.47
N LEU A 364 15.72 -6.58 35.41
CA LEU A 364 16.96 -7.35 35.33
C LEU A 364 17.81 -7.25 36.61
#